data_AF-A0A948V0N4-F1
#
_entry.id   AF-A0A948V0N4-F1
#
_cell.length_a   1.000
_cell.length_b   1.000
_cell.length_c   1.000
_cell.angle_alpha   90.00
_cell.angle_beta   90.00
_cell.angle_gamma   90.00
#
_symmetry.space_group_name_H-M   'P 1'
#
loop_
_entity.id
_entity.type
_entity.pdbx_description
1 polymer ?
#
loop_
_entity_poly.entity_id
_entity_poly.type
_entity_poly.pdbx_seq_one_letter_code
_entity_poly.pdbx_strand_id
1 'polypeptide(L)'
;MKLHLMLGAVLLSGALSLPASAQFDQVERSQAEIALEQAQARQAKQKIAREAATAACAANLIDGCFKLADMQRTGAGGAQDLAAAAKTYKLVCEAKDGRGCAGLAYLTVQGRGVARNQTEGRALYKKACDYGDVSGCAAYGNMAFTGAGGRKDTVAGTQALTNACEQDYQWACTRMRDLGVYKPGDNSFERLKDIRG
;
A
#
# COMPACT_ATOMS: atom_id res chain seq x y z
N MET A 1 -13.01 -37.71 64.92
CA MET A 1 -14.32 -38.08 65.49
C MET A 1 -14.88 -36.87 66.22
N LYS A 2 -15.98 -36.23 65.73
CA LYS A 2 -16.80 -35.17 66.38
C LYS A 2 -16.08 -33.87 66.86
N LEU A 3 -16.71 -32.70 66.98
CA LEU A 3 -17.88 -32.06 66.34
C LEU A 3 -17.83 -30.56 66.73
N HIS A 4 -18.49 -29.68 65.97
CA HIS A 4 -18.71 -28.22 66.14
C HIS A 4 -18.68 -27.62 67.58
N LEU A 5 -18.27 -26.36 67.77
CA LEU A 5 -19.05 -25.09 67.64
C LEU A 5 -18.03 -23.90 67.71
N MET A 6 -18.29 -22.62 67.41
CA MET A 6 -19.50 -21.88 66.99
C MET A 6 -19.10 -20.66 66.09
N LEU A 7 -20.01 -19.70 65.89
CA LEU A 7 -19.88 -18.40 65.19
C LEU A 7 -19.23 -17.27 66.03
N GLY A 8 -18.70 -16.25 65.34
CA GLY A 8 -18.33 -14.95 65.92
C GLY A 8 -18.01 -13.89 64.87
N ALA A 9 -19.02 -13.36 64.17
CA ALA A 9 -18.85 -12.32 63.16
C ALA A 9 -19.20 -10.93 63.71
N VAL A 10 -18.26 -9.98 63.69
CA VAL A 10 -18.52 -8.54 63.86
C VAL A 10 -17.69 -7.76 62.83
N LEU A 11 -18.36 -6.86 62.12
CA LEU A 11 -17.78 -6.01 61.07
C LEU A 11 -17.09 -4.78 61.68
N LEU A 12 -15.96 -4.39 61.10
CA LEU A 12 -15.46 -3.02 61.17
C LEU A 12 -15.05 -2.59 59.75
N SER A 13 -16.06 -2.13 59.01
CA SER A 13 -15.92 -1.54 57.68
C SER A 13 -15.22 -0.18 57.77
N GLY A 14 -13.89 -0.20 57.87
CA GLY A 14 -13.05 0.98 57.80
C GLY A 14 -13.02 1.58 56.40
N ALA A 15 -14.09 2.30 56.02
CA ALA A 15 -14.11 3.09 54.81
C ALA A 15 -13.15 4.29 54.95
N LEU A 16 -11.91 4.13 54.48
CA LEU A 16 -11.00 5.24 54.28
C LEU A 16 -11.53 6.12 53.13
N SER A 17 -12.32 7.12 53.50
CA SER A 17 -12.71 8.23 52.63
C SER A 17 -11.48 9.09 52.30
N LEU A 18 -10.78 8.72 51.23
CA LEU A 18 -9.77 9.57 50.61
C LEU A 18 -10.39 10.93 50.26
N PRO A 19 -9.71 12.07 50.52
CA PRO A 19 -10.24 13.38 50.21
C PRO A 19 -10.36 13.59 48.70
N ALA A 20 -11.47 14.21 48.27
CA ALA A 20 -11.80 14.44 46.86
C ALA A 20 -10.74 15.27 46.09
N SER A 21 -9.82 15.93 46.78
CA SER A 21 -8.66 16.62 46.18
C SER A 21 -7.66 15.68 45.49
N ALA A 22 -7.71 14.37 45.76
CA ALA A 22 -6.84 13.37 45.12
C ALA A 22 -7.35 12.85 43.76
N GLN A 23 -8.50 13.36 43.26
CA GLN A 23 -9.15 12.86 42.02
C GLN A 23 -8.98 13.77 40.80
N PHE A 24 -8.37 14.95 40.93
CA PHE A 24 -8.32 15.98 39.89
C PHE A 24 -6.90 16.26 39.32
N ASP A 25 -6.14 15.20 39.04
CA ASP A 25 -4.82 15.30 38.37
C ASP A 25 -4.73 14.46 37.08
N GLN A 26 -5.87 14.01 36.57
CA GLN A 26 -5.99 13.45 35.22
C GLN A 26 -6.16 14.60 34.22
N VAL A 27 -5.06 15.00 33.57
CA VAL A 27 -5.12 15.91 32.42
C VAL A 27 -5.79 15.17 31.26
N GLU A 28 -7.10 15.37 31.08
CA GLU A 28 -7.86 14.84 29.95
C GLU A 28 -7.37 15.49 28.64
N ARG A 29 -6.42 14.81 27.97
CA ARG A 29 -5.94 15.23 26.64
C ARG A 29 -7.12 15.24 25.66
N SER A 30 -7.25 16.34 24.93
CA SER A 30 -8.22 16.45 23.85
C SER A 30 -7.91 15.44 22.73
N GLN A 31 -8.94 15.05 21.97
CA GLN A 31 -8.76 14.19 20.80
C GLN A 31 -7.80 14.81 19.76
N ALA A 32 -7.72 16.16 19.71
CA ALA A 32 -6.81 16.88 18.83
C ALA A 32 -5.33 16.74 19.26
N GLU A 33 -5.04 16.81 20.56
CA GLU A 33 -3.67 16.62 21.09
C GLU A 33 -3.20 15.19 20.88
N ILE A 34 -4.06 14.19 21.15
CA ILE A 34 -3.77 12.77 20.89
C ILE A 34 -3.51 12.53 19.40
N ALA A 35 -4.32 13.11 18.51
CA ALA A 35 -4.14 12.99 17.06
C ALA A 35 -2.83 13.64 16.58
N LEU A 36 -2.45 14.79 17.14
CA LEU A 36 -1.19 15.49 16.86
C LEU A 36 0.02 14.69 17.33
N GLU A 37 0.02 14.20 18.57
CA GLU A 37 1.06 13.34 19.13
C GLU A 37 1.25 12.07 18.28
N GLN A 38 0.15 11.40 17.90
CA GLN A 38 0.19 10.27 16.98
C GLN A 38 0.70 10.65 15.59
N ALA A 39 0.40 11.85 15.07
CA ALA A 39 0.93 12.32 13.78
C ALA A 39 2.45 12.58 13.86
N GLN A 40 2.92 13.22 14.92
CA GLN A 40 4.34 13.46 15.19
C GLN A 40 5.11 12.15 15.37
N ALA A 41 4.58 11.19 16.14
CA ALA A 41 5.18 9.87 16.33
C ALA A 41 5.25 9.09 15.00
N ARG A 42 4.21 9.15 14.16
CA ARG A 42 4.21 8.58 12.80
C ARG A 42 5.26 9.26 11.91
N GLN A 43 5.37 10.59 11.96
CA GLN A 43 6.35 11.35 11.18
C GLN A 43 7.79 11.03 11.59
N ALA A 44 8.07 10.96 12.90
CA ALA A 44 9.38 10.57 13.43
C ALA A 44 9.76 9.15 13.00
N LYS A 45 8.84 8.18 13.13
CA LYS A 45 9.02 6.81 12.66
C LYS A 45 9.27 6.74 11.14
N GLN A 46 8.57 7.56 10.36
CA GLN A 46 8.81 7.64 8.92
C GLN A 46 10.17 8.28 8.57
N LYS A 47 10.65 9.28 9.31
CA LYS A 47 11.98 9.88 9.08
C LYS A 47 13.08 8.84 9.28
N ILE A 48 13.04 8.11 10.39
CA ILE A 48 13.96 6.98 10.66
C ILE A 48 13.85 5.91 9.56
N ALA A 49 12.64 5.58 9.12
CA ALA A 49 12.44 4.62 8.03
C ALA A 49 12.99 5.10 6.67
N ARG A 50 13.01 6.42 6.40
CA ARG A 50 13.58 7.02 5.18
C ARG A 50 15.10 7.00 5.24
N GLU A 51 15.68 7.31 6.40
CA GLU A 51 17.12 7.22 6.65
C GLU A 51 17.60 5.77 6.48
N ALA A 52 16.89 4.80 7.07
CA ALA A 52 17.17 3.37 6.89
C ALA A 52 17.02 2.89 5.44
N ALA A 53 15.98 3.33 4.71
CA ALA A 53 15.81 3.01 3.29
C ALA A 53 16.91 3.64 2.41
N THR A 54 17.38 4.84 2.77
CA THR A 54 18.50 5.51 2.10
C THR A 54 19.80 4.72 2.29
N ALA A 55 20.11 4.32 3.52
CA ALA A 55 21.29 3.51 3.82
C ALA A 55 21.24 2.13 3.12
N ALA A 56 20.08 1.46 3.15
CA ALA A 56 19.88 0.19 2.45
C ALA A 56 20.05 0.32 0.93
N CYS A 57 19.54 1.40 0.32
CA CYS A 57 19.74 1.64 -1.11
C CYS A 57 21.19 1.96 -1.47
N ALA A 58 21.90 2.74 -0.63
CA ALA A 58 23.33 3.00 -0.79
C ALA A 58 24.18 1.72 -0.67
N ALA A 59 23.71 0.71 0.07
CA ALA A 59 24.27 -0.63 0.14
C ALA A 59 23.83 -1.55 -1.03
N ASN A 60 23.22 -1.00 -2.08
CA ASN A 60 22.69 -1.71 -3.27
C ASN A 60 21.59 -2.76 -2.97
N LEU A 61 20.88 -2.64 -1.84
CA LEU A 61 19.75 -3.51 -1.51
C LEU A 61 18.50 -3.03 -2.26
N ILE A 62 18.03 -3.82 -3.22
CA ILE A 62 16.94 -3.43 -4.14
C ILE A 62 15.62 -3.15 -3.40
N ASP A 63 15.26 -3.92 -2.37
CA ASP A 63 14.12 -3.61 -1.50
C ASP A 63 14.27 -2.26 -0.77
N GLY A 64 15.50 -1.91 -0.37
CA GLY A 64 15.84 -0.62 0.21
C GLY A 64 15.62 0.52 -0.78
N CYS A 65 16.08 0.35 -2.03
CA CYS A 65 15.84 1.31 -3.10
C CYS A 65 14.36 1.43 -3.47
N PHE A 66 13.62 0.33 -3.56
CA PHE A 66 12.17 0.37 -3.83
C PHE A 66 11.43 1.15 -2.74
N LYS A 67 11.73 0.85 -1.46
CA LYS A 67 11.17 1.58 -0.33
C LYS A 67 11.55 3.06 -0.35
N LEU A 68 12.81 3.39 -0.67
CA LEU A 68 13.25 4.78 -0.81
C LEU A 68 12.47 5.50 -1.92
N ALA A 69 12.28 4.87 -3.08
CA ALA A 69 11.52 5.43 -4.20
C ALA A 69 10.06 5.71 -3.82
N ASP A 70 9.41 4.79 -3.10
CA ASP A 70 8.05 4.99 -2.58
C ASP A 70 7.98 6.12 -1.56
N MET A 71 8.98 6.27 -0.68
CA MET A 71 9.04 7.34 0.31
C MET A 71 9.33 8.72 -0.34
N GLN A 72 10.17 8.75 -1.37
CA GLN A 72 10.38 9.92 -2.23
C GLN A 72 9.07 10.30 -2.98
N ARG A 73 8.36 9.31 -3.55
CA ARG A 73 7.08 9.52 -4.27
C ARG A 73 5.97 10.02 -3.35
N THR A 74 5.93 9.57 -2.10
CA THR A 74 4.84 9.90 -1.16
C THR A 74 5.13 11.09 -0.25
N GLY A 75 6.40 11.45 -0.04
CA GLY A 75 6.79 12.39 1.01
C GLY A 75 6.78 11.77 2.42
N ALA A 76 6.78 10.43 2.52
CA ALA A 76 6.94 9.78 3.82
C ALA A 76 8.32 10.12 4.39
N GLY A 77 8.37 10.63 5.62
CA GLY A 77 9.61 10.92 6.35
C GLY A 77 10.48 12.06 5.81
N GLY A 78 9.94 12.93 4.95
CA GLY A 78 10.65 14.10 4.40
C GLY A 78 9.91 14.70 3.21
N ALA A 79 10.49 15.68 2.52
CA ALA A 79 9.85 16.25 1.32
C ALA A 79 9.56 15.19 0.24
N GLN A 80 8.44 15.34 -0.46
CA GLN A 80 8.13 14.59 -1.68
C GLN A 80 9.09 15.05 -2.79
N ASP A 81 9.71 14.09 -3.48
CA ASP A 81 10.57 14.34 -4.63
C ASP A 81 10.26 13.28 -5.70
N LEU A 82 9.44 13.67 -6.67
CA LEU A 82 9.00 12.78 -7.75
C LEU A 82 10.10 12.53 -8.78
N ALA A 83 11.07 13.45 -8.92
CA ALA A 83 12.19 13.30 -9.85
C ALA A 83 13.26 12.35 -9.28
N ALA A 84 13.54 12.43 -7.98
CA ALA A 84 14.34 11.42 -7.28
C ALA A 84 13.63 10.06 -7.29
N ALA A 85 12.32 10.01 -7.00
CA ALA A 85 11.55 8.77 -7.05
C ALA A 85 11.67 8.07 -8.41
N ALA A 86 11.55 8.80 -9.52
CA ALA A 86 11.71 8.24 -10.86
C ALA A 86 13.12 7.66 -11.09
N LYS A 87 14.19 8.35 -10.65
CA LYS A 87 15.57 7.83 -10.73
C LYS A 87 15.74 6.54 -9.90
N THR A 88 15.21 6.52 -8.68
CA THR A 88 15.32 5.35 -7.79
C THR A 88 14.49 4.16 -8.29
N TYR A 89 13.27 4.39 -8.79
CA TYR A 89 12.47 3.34 -9.45
C TYR A 89 13.13 2.80 -10.71
N LYS A 90 13.83 3.65 -11.49
CA LYS A 90 14.59 3.22 -12.66
C LYS A 90 15.67 2.20 -12.26
N LEU A 91 16.46 2.48 -11.23
CA LEU A 91 17.47 1.55 -10.69
C LEU A 91 16.83 0.21 -10.28
N VAL A 92 15.70 0.24 -9.59
CA VAL A 92 14.95 -0.98 -9.19
C VAL A 92 14.44 -1.76 -10.41
N CYS A 93 13.92 -1.06 -11.44
CA CYS A 93 13.50 -1.67 -12.70
C CYS A 93 14.68 -2.29 -13.49
N GLU A 94 15.85 -1.65 -13.48
CA GLU A 94 17.07 -2.16 -14.13
C GLU A 94 17.62 -3.41 -13.43
N ALA A 95 17.38 -3.55 -12.12
CA ALA A 95 17.60 -4.79 -11.36
C ALA A 95 16.55 -5.90 -11.63
N LYS A 96 15.68 -5.72 -12.63
CA LYS A 96 14.57 -6.62 -13.03
C LYS A 96 13.48 -6.80 -11.96
N ASP A 97 13.35 -5.85 -11.03
CA ASP A 97 12.24 -5.84 -10.09
C ASP A 97 11.03 -5.12 -10.70
N GLY A 98 9.95 -5.86 -10.92
CA GLY A 98 8.75 -5.35 -11.57
C GLY A 98 8.10 -4.17 -10.86
N ARG A 99 8.23 -4.07 -9.53
CA ARG A 99 7.67 -2.96 -8.72
C ARG A 99 8.32 -1.64 -9.08
N GLY A 100 9.63 -1.65 -9.36
CA GLY A 100 10.37 -0.50 -9.88
C GLY A 100 9.88 -0.06 -11.25
N CYS A 101 9.67 -1.02 -12.16
CA CYS A 101 9.15 -0.74 -13.49
C CYS A 101 7.73 -0.16 -13.43
N ALA A 102 6.85 -0.68 -12.57
CA ALA A 102 5.50 -0.17 -12.37
C ALA A 102 5.49 1.24 -11.75
N GLY A 103 6.36 1.51 -10.76
CA GLY A 103 6.52 2.82 -10.14
C GLY A 103 7.02 3.89 -11.12
N LEU A 104 8.02 3.56 -11.95
CA LEU A 104 8.49 4.46 -13.01
C LEU A 104 7.43 4.67 -14.10
N ALA A 105 6.75 3.60 -14.53
CA ALA A 105 5.68 3.67 -15.50
C ALA A 105 4.55 4.62 -15.05
N TYR A 106 4.13 4.53 -13.79
CA TYR A 106 3.13 5.43 -13.19
C TYR A 106 3.52 6.90 -13.30
N LEU A 107 4.75 7.24 -12.89
CA LEU A 107 5.26 8.61 -12.98
C LEU A 107 5.35 9.10 -14.44
N THR A 108 5.77 8.23 -15.36
CA THR A 108 5.94 8.54 -16.79
C THR A 108 4.60 8.68 -17.53
N VAL A 109 3.60 7.84 -17.25
CA VAL A 109 2.23 7.96 -17.81
C VAL A 109 1.54 9.23 -17.32
N GLN A 110 1.75 9.61 -16.05
CA GLN A 110 1.14 10.81 -15.48
C GLN A 110 1.89 12.10 -15.84
N GLY A 111 3.21 12.05 -16.08
CA GLY A 111 4.07 13.22 -16.25
C GLY A 111 4.48 13.86 -14.92
N ARG A 112 4.82 13.03 -13.92
CA ARG A 112 5.08 13.46 -12.54
C ARG A 112 6.54 13.26 -12.17
N GLY A 113 7.29 14.35 -12.02
CA GLY A 113 8.74 14.31 -11.80
C GLY A 113 9.57 13.93 -13.04
N VAL A 114 8.89 13.54 -14.12
CA VAL A 114 9.44 13.22 -15.45
C VAL A 114 8.47 13.73 -16.53
N ALA A 115 8.94 13.86 -17.76
CA ALA A 115 8.09 14.22 -18.89
C ALA A 115 6.99 13.16 -19.10
N ARG A 116 5.79 13.60 -19.50
CA ARG A 116 4.66 12.69 -19.77
C ARG A 116 4.91 11.90 -21.05
N ASN A 117 5.02 10.58 -20.95
CA ASN A 117 5.19 9.69 -22.11
C ASN A 117 4.38 8.40 -21.93
N GLN A 118 3.21 8.32 -22.56
CA GLN A 118 2.36 7.13 -22.45
C GLN A 118 2.93 5.91 -23.17
N THR A 119 3.73 6.08 -24.22
CA THR A 119 4.31 4.96 -24.97
C THR A 119 5.44 4.29 -24.19
N GLU A 120 6.34 5.09 -23.62
CA GLU A 120 7.36 4.61 -22.69
C GLU A 120 6.72 4.03 -21.42
N GLY A 121 5.73 4.71 -20.84
CA GLY A 121 4.98 4.22 -19.70
C GLY A 121 4.29 2.87 -19.94
N ARG A 122 3.69 2.66 -21.12
CA ARG A 122 3.13 1.35 -21.53
C ARG A 122 4.23 0.28 -21.64
N ALA A 123 5.38 0.62 -22.21
CA ALA A 123 6.50 -0.32 -22.32
C ALA A 123 7.08 -0.69 -20.94
N LEU A 124 7.15 0.26 -20.01
CA LEU A 124 7.57 0.04 -18.63
C LEU A 124 6.56 -0.81 -17.84
N TYR A 125 5.25 -0.58 -18.00
CA TYR A 125 4.24 -1.47 -17.42
C TYR A 125 4.29 -2.88 -18.02
N LYS A 126 4.60 -3.02 -19.32
CA LYS A 126 4.84 -4.34 -19.91
C LYS A 126 6.04 -5.03 -19.23
N LYS A 127 7.17 -4.33 -19.08
CA LYS A 127 8.34 -4.87 -18.36
C LYS A 127 8.00 -5.25 -16.92
N ALA A 128 7.21 -4.44 -16.22
CA ALA A 128 6.73 -4.75 -14.87
C ALA A 128 5.97 -6.08 -14.84
N CYS A 129 5.07 -6.30 -15.79
CA CYS A 129 4.35 -7.57 -15.94
C CYS A 129 5.27 -8.74 -16.32
N ASP A 130 6.21 -8.52 -17.25
CA ASP A 130 7.21 -9.52 -17.66
C ASP A 130 8.14 -9.91 -16.49
N TYR A 131 8.25 -9.06 -15.47
CA TYR A 131 8.96 -9.28 -14.20
C TYR A 131 8.02 -9.66 -13.03
N GLY A 132 6.77 -10.05 -13.32
CA GLY A 132 5.83 -10.61 -12.34
C GLY A 132 5.08 -9.60 -11.47
N ASP A 133 5.18 -8.28 -11.72
CA ASP A 133 4.39 -7.30 -10.98
C ASP A 133 2.93 -7.29 -11.46
N VAL A 134 2.04 -7.76 -10.60
CA VAL A 134 0.60 -7.91 -10.88
C VAL A 134 -0.08 -6.57 -11.19
N SER A 135 0.33 -5.49 -10.53
CA SER A 135 -0.19 -4.14 -10.80
C SER A 135 0.27 -3.63 -12.17
N GLY A 136 1.51 -3.96 -12.56
CA GLY A 136 2.08 -3.74 -13.88
C GLY A 136 1.35 -4.52 -14.97
N CYS A 137 1.01 -5.78 -14.73
CA CYS A 137 0.16 -6.56 -15.63
C CYS A 137 -1.21 -5.93 -15.84
N ALA A 138 -1.88 -5.52 -14.75
CA ALA A 138 -3.19 -4.88 -14.84
C ALA A 138 -3.13 -3.54 -15.61
N ALA A 139 -2.13 -2.71 -15.32
CA ALA A 139 -1.94 -1.42 -15.98
C ALA A 139 -1.57 -1.59 -17.47
N TYR A 140 -0.63 -2.49 -17.80
CA TYR A 140 -0.30 -2.85 -19.18
C TYR A 140 -1.53 -3.38 -19.92
N GLY A 141 -2.29 -4.29 -19.30
CA GLY A 141 -3.49 -4.89 -19.88
C GLY A 141 -4.54 -3.84 -20.24
N ASN A 142 -4.85 -2.92 -19.32
CA ASN A 142 -5.75 -1.80 -19.61
C ASN A 142 -5.20 -0.86 -20.70
N MET A 143 -3.90 -0.53 -20.71
CA MET A 143 -3.33 0.33 -21.75
C MET A 143 -3.32 -0.34 -23.13
N ALA A 144 -2.96 -1.63 -23.21
CA ALA A 144 -3.02 -2.43 -24.43
C ALA A 144 -4.46 -2.57 -24.95
N PHE A 145 -5.41 -2.90 -24.08
CA PHE A 145 -6.81 -3.05 -24.45
C PHE A 145 -7.43 -1.74 -24.95
N THR A 146 -7.10 -0.60 -24.33
CA THR A 146 -7.65 0.70 -24.72
C THR A 146 -6.92 1.36 -25.90
N GLY A 147 -5.64 1.03 -26.11
CA GLY A 147 -4.76 1.74 -27.06
C GLY A 147 -4.07 2.97 -26.46
N ALA A 148 -4.06 3.13 -25.14
CA ALA A 148 -3.30 4.20 -24.50
C ALA A 148 -1.79 3.96 -24.71
N GLY A 149 -1.08 4.94 -25.27
CA GLY A 149 0.37 4.83 -25.53
C GLY A 149 0.77 3.90 -26.68
N GLY A 150 -0.13 3.44 -27.55
CA GLY A 150 0.24 2.67 -28.74
C GLY A 150 -0.94 2.05 -29.48
N ARG A 151 -0.67 1.21 -30.50
CA ARG A 151 -1.75 0.49 -31.18
C ARG A 151 -2.52 -0.39 -30.19
N LYS A 152 -3.85 -0.33 -30.28
CA LYS A 152 -4.78 -1.20 -29.54
C LYS A 152 -4.46 -2.67 -29.79
N ASP A 153 -4.39 -3.43 -28.70
CA ASP A 153 -4.19 -4.88 -28.69
C ASP A 153 -5.13 -5.48 -27.63
N THR A 154 -6.32 -5.86 -28.08
CA THR A 154 -7.37 -6.39 -27.21
C THR A 154 -7.05 -7.80 -26.71
N VAL A 155 -6.27 -8.59 -27.46
CA VAL A 155 -5.90 -9.96 -27.06
C VAL A 155 -4.87 -9.89 -25.92
N ALA A 156 -3.76 -9.19 -26.12
CA ALA A 156 -2.76 -9.01 -25.07
C ALA A 156 -3.33 -8.22 -23.87
N GLY A 157 -4.21 -7.26 -24.14
CA GLY A 157 -4.89 -6.46 -23.12
C GLY A 157 -5.78 -7.30 -22.20
N THR A 158 -6.66 -8.13 -22.78
CA THR A 158 -7.53 -9.03 -22.02
C THR A 158 -6.71 -10.07 -21.28
N GLN A 159 -5.71 -10.70 -21.92
CA GLN A 159 -4.89 -11.73 -21.26
C GLN A 159 -4.15 -11.20 -20.02
N ALA A 160 -3.55 -10.00 -20.10
CA ALA A 160 -2.84 -9.40 -18.98
C ALA A 160 -3.79 -8.97 -17.84
N LEU A 161 -5.01 -8.51 -18.15
CA LEU A 161 -6.05 -8.24 -17.16
C LEU A 161 -6.54 -9.54 -16.49
N THR A 162 -6.80 -10.59 -17.27
CA THR A 162 -7.19 -11.92 -16.76
C THR A 162 -6.13 -12.46 -15.80
N ASN A 163 -4.85 -12.47 -16.20
CA ASN A 163 -3.76 -12.96 -15.35
C ASN A 163 -3.61 -12.15 -14.05
N ALA A 164 -3.92 -10.85 -14.06
CA ALA A 164 -3.89 -10.03 -12.84
C ALA A 164 -5.12 -10.31 -11.95
N CYS A 165 -6.29 -10.52 -12.54
CA CYS A 165 -7.50 -10.90 -11.80
C CYS A 165 -7.40 -12.32 -11.19
N GLU A 166 -6.81 -13.27 -11.90
CA GLU A 166 -6.50 -14.63 -11.42
C GLU A 166 -5.47 -14.64 -10.26
N GLN A 167 -4.84 -13.50 -9.95
CA GLN A 167 -3.96 -13.26 -8.80
C GLN A 167 -4.59 -12.29 -7.77
N ASP A 168 -5.93 -12.32 -7.65
CA ASP A 168 -6.74 -11.54 -6.72
C ASP A 168 -6.55 -10.01 -6.79
N TYR A 169 -6.00 -9.49 -7.90
CA TYR A 169 -5.88 -8.04 -8.09
C TYR A 169 -7.23 -7.44 -8.47
N GLN A 170 -8.02 -7.12 -7.44
CA GLN A 170 -9.41 -6.68 -7.49
C GLN A 170 -9.69 -5.57 -8.53
N TRP A 171 -8.73 -4.66 -8.75
CA TRP A 171 -8.87 -3.61 -9.76
C TRP A 171 -8.91 -4.20 -11.18
N ALA A 172 -8.12 -5.22 -11.48
CA ALA A 172 -8.17 -5.91 -12.78
C ALA A 172 -9.52 -6.64 -12.97
N CYS A 173 -9.99 -7.39 -11.96
CA CYS A 173 -11.28 -8.06 -12.01
C CYS A 173 -12.45 -7.08 -12.27
N THR A 174 -12.47 -5.98 -11.51
CA THR A 174 -13.44 -4.88 -11.69
C THR A 174 -13.31 -4.29 -13.09
N ARG A 175 -12.09 -3.98 -13.53
CA ARG A 175 -11.84 -3.37 -14.84
C ARG A 175 -12.22 -4.29 -16.01
N MET A 176 -12.07 -5.60 -15.86
CA MET A 176 -12.53 -6.59 -16.85
C MET A 176 -14.04 -6.54 -17.02
N ARG A 177 -14.78 -6.56 -15.90
CA ARG A 177 -16.24 -6.43 -15.88
C ARG A 177 -16.69 -5.14 -16.54
N ASP A 178 -16.09 -4.02 -16.17
CA ASP A 178 -16.46 -2.69 -16.71
C ASP A 178 -16.14 -2.54 -18.21
N LEU A 179 -15.20 -3.31 -18.75
CA LEU A 179 -14.86 -3.37 -20.17
C LEU A 179 -15.64 -4.48 -20.93
N GLY A 180 -16.40 -5.33 -20.24
CA GLY A 180 -17.05 -6.51 -20.82
C GLY A 180 -16.08 -7.57 -21.35
N VAL A 181 -14.86 -7.63 -20.84
CA VAL A 181 -13.81 -8.53 -21.35
C VAL A 181 -13.67 -9.79 -20.50
N TYR A 182 -13.85 -10.93 -21.14
CA TYR A 182 -13.74 -12.26 -20.54
C TYR A 182 -12.98 -13.18 -21.49
N LYS A 183 -12.37 -14.25 -20.98
CA LYS A 183 -11.82 -15.33 -21.83
C LYS A 183 -12.96 -15.92 -22.68
N PRO A 184 -12.84 -16.01 -24.01
CA PRO A 184 -13.82 -16.71 -24.83
C PRO A 184 -13.93 -18.19 -24.39
N GLY A 185 -15.14 -18.64 -24.08
CA GLY A 185 -15.40 -20.02 -23.61
C GLY A 185 -15.16 -20.27 -22.11
N ASP A 186 -14.83 -19.25 -21.33
CA ASP A 186 -14.64 -19.34 -19.87
C ASP A 186 -15.83 -18.71 -19.13
N ASN A 187 -16.32 -19.37 -18.08
CA ASN A 187 -17.37 -18.85 -17.19
C ASN A 187 -16.87 -17.78 -16.18
N SER A 188 -15.86 -16.99 -16.56
CA SER A 188 -15.28 -15.91 -15.75
C SER A 188 -16.30 -14.87 -15.34
N PHE A 189 -17.31 -14.61 -16.19
CA PHE A 189 -18.46 -13.79 -15.85
C PHE A 189 -19.19 -14.31 -14.60
N GLU A 190 -19.22 -15.62 -14.38
CA GLU A 190 -19.87 -16.25 -13.24
C GLU A 190 -19.02 -16.21 -11.98
N ARG A 191 -17.72 -16.52 -12.09
CA ARG A 191 -16.76 -16.40 -10.96
C ARG A 191 -16.75 -14.98 -10.36
N LEU A 192 -16.99 -13.96 -11.18
CA LEU A 192 -17.00 -12.55 -10.79
C LEU A 192 -18.36 -12.04 -10.27
N LYS A 193 -19.43 -12.86 -10.25
CA LYS A 193 -20.72 -12.51 -9.61
C LYS A 193 -20.61 -12.45 -8.09
N ASP A 194 -19.71 -13.26 -7.51
CA ASP A 194 -19.53 -13.37 -6.06
C ASP A 194 -18.46 -12.44 -5.50
N ILE A 195 -17.73 -11.71 -6.37
CA ILE A 195 -16.94 -10.54 -5.98
C ILE A 195 -17.90 -9.36 -5.75
N ARG A 196 -18.64 -9.44 -4.65
CA ARG A 196 -19.40 -8.32 -4.08
C ARG A 196 -18.43 -7.45 -3.27
N GLY A 197 -18.58 -6.14 -3.39
CA GLY A 197 -17.83 -5.15 -2.60
C GLY A 197 -18.39 -4.99 -1.19
#